data_AF-A0A8J5QWE2-F1
#
_entry.id   AF-A0A8J5QWE2-F1
#
_cell.length_a   1.000
_cell.length_b   1.000
_cell.length_c   1.000
_cell.angle_alpha   90.00
_cell.angle_beta   90.00
_cell.angle_gamma   90.00
#
_symmetry.space_group_name_H-M   'P 1'
#
loop_
_entity.id
_entity.type
_entity.pdbx_description
1 polymer ?
#
loop_
_entity_poly.entity_id
_entity_poly.type
_entity_poly.pdbx_seq_one_letter_code
_entity_poly.pdbx_strand_id
1 'polypeptide(L)'
;MKVLCALIVALSCINASLGNGLKYSVNRPGFAKFFFDSASEEREHAIKIIEYLLMRGQLTSDVSKLLKFPLKPIAGEWSSGVKALTEALSLETRVTRSIRKIIEKCEAPADVNFNDYHLVDWLTSDFLEEQYRGQRELAGKISTLDKMMDTHGPLGEFLYDKKLLE
;
A
#
# COMPACT_ATOMS: atom_id res chain seq x y z
N MET A 1 -15.80 -1.39 -1.66
CA MET A 1 -15.24 -0.20 -2.35
C MET A 1 -14.90 0.97 -1.43
N LYS A 2 -15.82 1.59 -0.66
CA LYS A 2 -15.48 2.76 0.20
C LYS A 2 -14.33 2.50 1.20
N VAL A 3 -14.39 1.37 1.91
CA VAL A 3 -13.34 0.96 2.87
C VAL A 3 -12.00 0.73 2.19
N LEU A 4 -12.00 0.19 0.96
CA LEU A 4 -10.78 -0.06 0.18
C LEU A 4 -10.11 1.25 -0.25
N CYS A 5 -10.89 2.19 -0.80
CA CYS A 5 -10.38 3.51 -1.16
C CYS A 5 -9.76 4.23 0.05
N ALA A 6 -10.42 4.20 1.21
CA ALA A 6 -9.88 4.79 2.43
C ALA A 6 -8.59 4.11 2.92
N LEU A 7 -8.48 2.78 2.78
CA LEU A 7 -7.28 2.03 3.16
C LEU A 7 -6.08 2.35 2.25
N ILE A 8 -6.30 2.41 0.94
CA ILE A 8 -5.27 2.74 -0.06
C ILE A 8 -4.77 4.17 0.11
N VAL A 9 -5.67 5.15 0.33
CA VAL A 9 -5.23 6.54 0.60
C VAL A 9 -4.55 6.66 1.96
N ALA A 10 -4.94 5.86 2.96
CA ALA A 10 -4.20 5.80 4.21
C ALA A 10 -2.80 5.21 4.01
N LEU A 11 -2.66 4.19 3.17
CA LEU A 11 -1.38 3.57 2.84
C LEU A 11 -0.44 4.55 2.12
N SER A 12 -0.94 5.31 1.14
CA SER A 12 -0.14 6.35 0.47
C SER A 12 0.35 7.42 1.44
N CYS A 13 -0.50 7.85 2.39
CA CYS A 13 -0.13 8.80 3.43
C CYS A 13 0.92 8.25 4.41
N ILE A 14 0.83 6.95 4.76
CA ILE A 14 1.82 6.28 5.61
C ILE A 14 3.16 6.15 4.88
N ASN A 15 3.15 5.73 3.61
CA ASN A 15 4.34 5.64 2.77
C ASN A 15 5.01 7.02 2.60
N ALA A 16 4.24 8.08 2.38
CA ALA A 16 4.79 9.44 2.34
C ALA A 16 5.40 9.87 3.69
N SER A 17 4.77 9.49 4.80
CA SER A 17 5.30 9.75 6.15
C SER A 17 6.60 8.97 6.41
N LEU A 18 6.67 7.71 5.97
CA LEU A 18 7.88 6.88 6.01
C LEU A 18 9.02 7.54 5.21
N GLY A 19 8.72 8.00 3.99
CA GLY A 19 9.66 8.70 3.13
C GLY A 19 10.22 9.96 3.79
N ASN A 20 9.36 10.77 4.40
CA ASN A 20 9.79 11.97 5.13
C ASN A 20 10.66 11.64 6.34
N GLY A 21 10.26 10.67 7.17
CA GLY A 21 11.03 10.27 8.34
C GLY A 21 12.43 9.78 7.97
N LEU A 22 12.53 8.93 6.95
CA LEU A 22 13.80 8.38 6.49
C LEU A 22 14.68 9.44 5.82
N LYS A 23 14.09 10.41 5.09
CA LYS A 23 14.84 11.51 4.47
C LYS A 23 15.40 12.49 5.50
N TYR A 24 14.57 12.96 6.43
CA TYR A 24 14.92 14.10 7.28
C TYR A 24 15.42 13.73 8.68
N SER A 25 14.99 12.59 9.24
CA SER A 25 15.38 12.16 10.60
C SER A 25 16.53 11.17 10.59
N VAL A 26 16.52 10.20 9.67
CA VAL A 26 17.50 9.09 9.62
C VAL A 26 18.57 9.28 8.52
N ASN A 27 18.30 10.15 7.55
CA ASN A 27 19.13 10.40 6.36
C ASN A 27 19.41 9.12 5.54
N ARG A 28 18.34 8.46 5.11
CA ARG A 28 18.29 7.28 4.23
C ARG A 28 17.55 7.63 2.94
N PRO A 29 18.20 8.34 2.00
CA PRO A 29 17.57 8.84 0.79
C PRO A 29 17.04 7.75 -0.16
N GLY A 30 17.63 6.57 -0.20
CA GLY A 30 17.18 5.46 -1.05
C GLY A 30 15.87 4.85 -0.57
N PHE A 31 15.77 4.58 0.73
CA PHE A 31 14.49 4.19 1.31
C PHE A 31 13.44 5.30 1.17
N ALA A 32 13.84 6.56 1.35
CA ALA A 32 12.92 7.68 1.19
C ALA A 32 12.33 7.71 -0.22
N LYS A 33 13.17 7.60 -1.26
CA LYS A 33 12.75 7.52 -2.66
C LYS A 33 11.78 6.35 -2.87
N PHE A 34 12.15 5.15 -2.43
CA PHE A 34 11.29 3.96 -2.51
C PHE A 34 9.90 4.21 -1.92
N PHE A 35 9.80 4.74 -0.70
CA PHE A 35 8.50 5.00 -0.08
C PHE A 35 7.72 6.15 -0.72
N PHE A 36 8.37 7.15 -1.31
CA PHE A 36 7.68 8.17 -2.11
C PHE A 36 7.13 7.62 -3.42
N ASP A 37 7.87 6.71 -4.06
CA ASP A 37 7.42 6.02 -5.26
C ASP A 37 6.22 5.13 -4.93
N SER A 38 6.30 4.33 -3.86
CA SER A 38 5.16 3.53 -3.36
C SER A 38 3.96 4.39 -2.94
N ALA A 39 4.18 5.58 -2.37
CA ALA A 39 3.08 6.49 -2.06
C ALA A 39 2.38 7.02 -3.33
N SER A 40 3.14 7.21 -4.41
CA SER A 40 2.61 7.67 -5.70
C SER A 40 1.82 6.57 -6.40
N GLU A 41 2.32 5.34 -6.38
CA GLU A 41 1.62 4.14 -6.89
C GLU A 41 0.26 3.94 -6.18
N GLU A 42 0.24 4.00 -4.85
CA GLU A 42 -1.02 3.87 -4.08
C GLU A 42 -2.01 5.00 -4.37
N ARG A 43 -1.51 6.20 -4.72
CA ARG A 43 -2.37 7.29 -5.18
C ARG A 43 -3.00 6.95 -6.54
N GLU A 44 -2.27 6.31 -7.45
CA GLU A 44 -2.81 5.83 -8.72
C GLU A 44 -3.84 4.72 -8.51
N HIS A 45 -3.61 3.79 -7.58
CA HIS A 45 -4.60 2.78 -7.18
C HIS A 45 -5.91 3.41 -6.68
N ALA A 46 -5.82 4.47 -5.88
CA ALA A 46 -7.00 5.21 -5.43
C ALA A 46 -7.76 5.86 -6.60
N ILE A 47 -7.04 6.42 -7.58
CA ILE A 47 -7.62 7.04 -8.77
C ILE A 47 -8.31 5.98 -9.64
N LYS A 48 -7.66 4.84 -9.92
CA LYS A 48 -8.23 3.70 -10.66
C LYS A 48 -9.58 3.27 -10.04
N ILE A 49 -9.66 3.20 -8.71
CA ILE A 49 -10.91 2.87 -8.00
C ILE A 49 -12.00 3.93 -8.22
N ILE A 50 -11.64 5.21 -8.14
CA ILE A 50 -12.60 6.31 -8.35
C ILE A 50 -13.13 6.28 -9.79
N GLU A 51 -12.25 6.12 -10.77
CA GLU A 51 -12.61 6.00 -12.19
C GLU A 51 -13.51 4.80 -12.44
N TYR A 52 -13.18 3.63 -11.88
CA TYR A 52 -14.03 2.44 -11.99
C TYR A 52 -15.43 2.69 -11.42
N LEU A 53 -15.53 3.35 -10.26
CA LEU A 53 -16.83 3.66 -9.66
C LEU A 53 -17.62 4.67 -10.50
N LEU A 54 -16.97 5.68 -11.07
CA LEU A 54 -17.60 6.64 -11.99
C LEU A 54 -18.11 5.95 -13.26
N MET A 55 -17.31 5.04 -13.85
CA MET A 55 -17.71 4.22 -15.00
C MET A 55 -18.98 3.40 -14.71
N ARG A 56 -19.13 2.90 -13.48
CA ARG A 56 -20.31 2.15 -13.03
C ARG A 56 -21.50 3.04 -12.65
N GLY A 57 -21.42 4.35 -12.88
CA GLY A 57 -22.47 5.33 -12.56
C GLY A 57 -22.63 5.60 -11.06
N GLN A 58 -21.66 5.20 -10.24
CA GLN A 58 -21.61 5.53 -8.82
C GLN A 58 -20.96 6.91 -8.63
N LEU A 59 -20.95 7.42 -7.39
CA LEU A 59 -20.24 8.67 -7.03
C LEU A 59 -20.77 10.00 -7.63
N THR A 60 -22.00 10.02 -8.14
CA THR A 60 -22.60 11.19 -8.79
C THR A 60 -22.84 12.42 -7.91
N SER A 61 -22.66 12.34 -6.58
CA SER A 61 -23.01 13.45 -5.66
C SER A 61 -22.02 13.77 -4.54
N ASP A 62 -21.09 12.87 -4.16
CA ASP A 62 -20.18 13.13 -3.04
C ASP A 62 -18.96 12.21 -3.03
N VAL A 63 -17.81 12.71 -3.52
CA VAL A 63 -16.50 12.05 -3.35
C VAL A 63 -16.07 12.03 -1.89
N SER A 64 -16.51 13.03 -1.12
CA SER A 64 -16.29 13.17 0.32
C SER A 64 -16.81 11.99 1.15
N LYS A 65 -17.76 11.19 0.63
CA LYS A 65 -18.27 9.99 1.29
C LYS A 65 -17.35 8.78 1.17
N LEU A 66 -16.31 8.84 0.34
CA LEU A 66 -15.30 7.77 0.21
C LEU A 66 -14.20 7.87 1.25
N LEU A 67 -13.83 9.10 1.62
CA LEU A 67 -12.69 9.38 2.50
C LEU A 67 -13.19 10.10 3.76
N LYS A 68 -12.92 9.51 4.93
CA LYS A 68 -13.13 10.21 6.20
C LYS A 68 -11.86 10.98 6.56
N PHE A 69 -11.96 12.31 6.58
CA PHE A 69 -10.88 13.19 6.99
C PHE A 69 -10.95 13.50 8.50
N PRO A 70 -9.80 13.72 9.17
CA PRO A 70 -8.44 13.57 8.64
C PRO A 70 -8.04 12.11 8.54
N LEU A 71 -7.38 11.74 7.44
CA LEU A 71 -6.65 10.48 7.34
C LEU A 71 -5.44 10.61 8.26
N LYS A 72 -5.56 10.16 9.51
CA LYS A 72 -4.43 10.19 10.43
C LYS A 72 -3.41 9.14 9.95
N PRO A 73 -2.22 9.55 9.49
CA PRO A 73 -1.14 8.60 9.30
C PRO A 73 -0.83 8.02 10.68
N ILE A 74 -0.61 6.72 10.76
CA ILE A 74 0.02 6.14 11.95
C ILE A 74 1.49 6.60 11.87
N ALA A 75 1.76 7.79 12.40
CA ALA A 75 3.11 8.31 12.53
C ALA A 75 3.80 7.50 13.62
N GLY A 76 4.58 6.50 13.23
CA GLY A 76 5.54 5.84 14.10
C GLY A 76 6.89 6.50 13.95
N GLU A 77 7.67 6.64 15.02
CA GLU A 77 9.11 6.86 14.89
C GLU A 77 9.75 5.56 14.38
N TRP A 78 10.19 5.56 13.13
CA TRP A 78 10.82 4.36 12.55
C TRP A 78 12.32 4.37 12.81
N SER A 79 12.75 3.41 13.63
CA SER A 79 14.14 3.29 14.10
C SER A 79 15.07 2.53 13.15
N SER A 80 14.55 1.87 12.09
CA SER A 80 15.34 1.15 11.09
C SER A 80 14.54 0.87 9.81
N GLY A 81 15.25 0.68 8.69
CA GLY A 81 14.68 0.28 7.41
C GLY A 81 13.98 -1.08 7.44
N VAL A 82 14.45 -2.03 8.26
CA VAL A 82 13.80 -3.35 8.43
C VAL A 82 12.40 -3.18 9.02
N LYS A 83 12.28 -2.37 10.09
CA LYS A 83 10.97 -2.07 10.69
C LYS A 83 10.05 -1.33 9.72
N ALA A 84 10.58 -0.37 8.95
CA ALA A 84 9.82 0.36 7.94
C ALA A 84 9.25 -0.58 6.85
N LEU A 85 10.09 -1.46 6.28
CA LEU A 85 9.64 -2.44 5.28
C LEU A 85 8.66 -3.46 5.86
N THR A 86 8.85 -3.90 7.10
CA THR A 86 7.94 -4.84 7.77
C THR A 86 6.56 -4.23 8.00
N GLU A 87 6.50 -2.97 8.40
CA GLU A 87 5.23 -2.25 8.54
C GLU A 87 4.55 -2.07 7.19
N ALA A 88 5.31 -1.71 6.13
CA ALA A 88 4.77 -1.63 4.78
C ALA A 88 4.17 -2.97 4.32
N LEU A 89 4.87 -4.09 4.52
CA LEU A 89 4.35 -5.43 4.19
C LEU A 89 3.08 -5.79 4.97
N SER A 90 3.02 -5.42 6.25
CA SER A 90 1.83 -5.59 7.09
C SER A 90 0.63 -4.81 6.52
N LEU A 91 0.86 -3.57 6.08
CA LEU A 91 -0.17 -2.74 5.47
C LEU A 91 -0.64 -3.31 4.12
N GLU A 92 0.27 -3.73 3.24
CA GLU A 92 -0.05 -4.39 1.97
C GLU A 92 -0.92 -5.63 2.18
N THR A 93 -0.59 -6.43 3.18
CA THR A 93 -1.36 -7.63 3.54
C THR A 93 -2.78 -7.27 3.99
N ARG A 94 -2.94 -6.15 4.72
CA ARG A 94 -4.26 -5.66 5.16
C ARG A 94 -5.10 -5.15 3.97
N VAL A 95 -4.49 -4.43 3.03
CA VAL A 95 -5.16 -3.97 1.80
C VAL A 95 -5.61 -5.18 0.98
N THR A 96 -4.72 -6.14 0.75
CA THR A 96 -5.02 -7.39 0.02
C THR A 96 -6.18 -8.17 0.63
N ARG A 97 -6.19 -8.30 1.97
CA ARG A 97 -7.31 -8.93 2.68
C ARG A 97 -8.62 -8.16 2.51
N SER A 98 -8.56 -6.83 2.46
CA SER A 98 -9.73 -6.00 2.19
C SER A 98 -10.25 -6.19 0.76
N ILE A 99 -9.36 -6.33 -0.23
CA ILE A 99 -9.74 -6.60 -1.64
C ILE A 99 -10.46 -7.94 -1.73
N ARG A 100 -9.89 -9.01 -1.16
CA ARG A 100 -10.51 -10.34 -1.13
C ARG A 100 -11.90 -10.34 -0.48
N LYS A 101 -12.07 -9.65 0.63
CA LYS A 101 -13.39 -9.48 1.29
C LYS A 101 -14.41 -8.76 0.42
N ILE A 102 -13.97 -7.87 -0.48
CA ILE A 102 -14.88 -7.20 -1.42
C ILE A 102 -15.25 -8.17 -2.53
N ILE A 103 -14.28 -8.90 -3.09
CA ILE A 103 -14.53 -9.94 -4.10
C ILE A 103 -15.56 -10.95 -3.59
N GLU A 104 -15.34 -11.52 -2.40
CA GLU A 104 -16.26 -12.50 -1.78
C GLU A 104 -17.69 -11.95 -1.66
N LYS A 105 -17.84 -10.68 -1.28
CA LYS A 105 -19.14 -10.01 -1.16
C LYS A 105 -19.82 -9.72 -2.51
N CYS A 106 -19.04 -9.45 -3.53
CA CYS A 106 -19.52 -9.12 -4.87
C CYS A 106 -19.86 -10.38 -5.69
N GLU A 107 -19.17 -11.49 -5.43
CA GLU A 107 -19.39 -12.76 -6.10
C GLU A 107 -20.61 -13.51 -5.52
N ALA A 108 -20.76 -13.54 -4.20
CA ALA A 108 -21.87 -14.21 -3.52
C ALA A 108 -22.52 -13.30 -2.47
N PRO A 109 -23.33 -12.31 -2.87
CA PRO A 109 -23.99 -11.42 -1.92
C PRO A 109 -25.10 -12.16 -1.16
N ALA A 110 -25.18 -11.92 0.15
CA ALA A 110 -26.20 -12.56 1.00
C ALA A 110 -27.61 -11.98 0.79
N ASP A 111 -27.69 -10.69 0.46
CA ASP A 111 -28.96 -9.93 0.49
C ASP A 111 -29.56 -9.69 -0.90
N VAL A 112 -28.78 -9.91 -1.97
CA VAL A 112 -29.17 -9.54 -3.34
C VAL A 112 -28.68 -10.64 -4.28
N ASN A 113 -29.56 -11.15 -5.15
CA ASN A 113 -29.18 -12.15 -6.15
C ASN A 113 -28.49 -11.50 -7.36
N PHE A 114 -27.38 -10.80 -7.11
CA PHE A 114 -26.62 -10.09 -8.14
C PHE A 114 -25.12 -10.33 -7.94
N ASN A 115 -24.55 -11.22 -8.76
CA ASN A 115 -23.11 -11.41 -8.85
C ASN A 115 -22.51 -10.36 -9.80
N ASP A 116 -21.59 -9.55 -9.29
CA ASP A 116 -20.88 -8.53 -10.07
C ASP A 116 -19.60 -9.09 -10.70
N TYR A 117 -19.76 -9.93 -11.73
CA TYR A 117 -18.65 -10.62 -12.41
C TYR A 117 -17.56 -9.66 -12.89
N HIS A 118 -17.94 -8.48 -13.41
CA HIS A 118 -16.99 -7.50 -13.94
C HIS A 118 -16.16 -6.84 -12.83
N LEU A 119 -16.74 -6.60 -11.64
CA LEU A 119 -15.98 -6.07 -10.51
C LEU A 119 -15.07 -7.13 -9.90
N VAL A 120 -15.53 -8.37 -9.83
CA VAL A 120 -14.73 -9.51 -9.33
C VAL A 120 -13.52 -9.73 -10.23
N ASP A 121 -13.72 -9.79 -11.54
CA ASP A 121 -12.62 -9.96 -12.51
C ASP A 121 -11.62 -8.81 -12.43
N TRP A 122 -12.10 -7.55 -12.46
CA TRP A 122 -11.23 -6.38 -12.39
C TRP A 122 -10.38 -6.33 -11.10
N LEU A 123 -10.98 -6.60 -9.93
CA LEU A 123 -10.23 -6.65 -8.66
C LEU A 123 -9.23 -7.82 -8.61
N THR A 124 -9.53 -8.93 -9.30
CA THR A 124 -8.69 -10.12 -9.28
C THR A 124 -7.52 -9.99 -10.24
N SER A 125 -7.77 -9.52 -11.46
CA SER A 125 -6.80 -9.44 -12.53
C SER A 125 -5.81 -8.29 -12.33
N ASP A 126 -6.30 -7.09 -12.01
CA ASP A 126 -5.42 -5.93 -11.85
C ASP A 126 -4.86 -5.85 -10.42
N PHE A 127 -5.73 -5.75 -9.42
CA PHE A 127 -5.31 -5.44 -8.05
C PHE A 127 -4.64 -6.61 -7.34
N LEU A 128 -5.23 -7.80 -7.33
CA LEU A 128 -4.64 -8.92 -6.58
C LEU A 128 -3.28 -9.34 -7.15
N GLU A 129 -3.09 -9.30 -8.47
CA GLU A 129 -1.81 -9.59 -9.11
C GLU A 129 -0.73 -8.60 -8.65
N GLU A 130 -1.01 -7.28 -8.70
CA GLU A 130 -0.12 -6.23 -8.21
C GLU A 130 0.19 -6.42 -6.71
N GLN A 131 -0.83 -6.67 -5.88
CA GLN A 131 -0.65 -6.88 -4.44
C GLN A 131 0.27 -8.07 -4.12
N TYR A 132 0.13 -9.22 -4.80
CA TYR A 132 0.96 -10.39 -4.53
C TYR A 132 2.41 -10.18 -4.97
N ARG A 133 2.62 -9.47 -6.10
CA ARG A 133 3.96 -9.07 -6.54
C ARG A 133 4.62 -8.11 -5.54
N GLY A 134 3.91 -7.07 -5.12
CA GLY A 134 4.39 -6.10 -4.13
C GLY A 134 4.76 -6.74 -2.79
N GLN A 135 3.89 -7.62 -2.26
CA GLN A 135 4.19 -8.37 -1.03
C GLN A 135 5.45 -9.24 -1.17
N ARG A 136 5.61 -9.94 -2.30
CA ARG A 136 6.79 -10.77 -2.54
C ARG A 136 8.05 -9.94 -2.63
N GLU A 137 7.99 -8.78 -3.29
CA GLU A 137 9.11 -7.85 -3.38
C GLU A 137 9.52 -7.35 -1.99
N LEU A 138 8.57 -6.82 -1.22
CA LEU A 138 8.81 -6.35 0.15
C LEU A 138 9.41 -7.45 1.04
N ALA A 139 8.84 -8.67 1.01
CA ALA A 139 9.38 -9.80 1.76
C ALA A 139 10.83 -10.15 1.34
N GLY A 140 11.16 -10.02 0.05
CA GLY A 140 12.51 -10.19 -0.46
C GLY A 140 13.48 -9.11 0.04
N LYS A 141 13.03 -7.83 0.04
CA LYS A 141 13.81 -6.72 0.58
C LYS A 141 14.07 -6.89 2.08
N ILE A 142 13.04 -7.25 2.85
CA ILE A 142 13.16 -7.54 4.29
C ILE A 142 14.20 -8.63 4.52
N SER A 143 14.06 -9.80 3.86
CA SER A 143 15.00 -10.92 4.08
C SER A 143 16.45 -10.57 3.72
N THR A 144 16.65 -9.74 2.70
CA THR A 144 18.00 -9.30 2.31
C THR A 144 18.59 -8.33 3.32
N LEU A 145 17.81 -7.32 3.71
CA LEU A 145 18.24 -6.30 4.65
C LEU A 145 18.48 -6.89 6.04
N ASP A 146 17.62 -7.79 6.51
CA ASP A 146 17.73 -8.47 7.80
C ASP A 146 19.06 -9.24 7.91
N LYS A 147 19.41 -10.03 6.88
CA LYS A 147 20.72 -10.73 6.81
C LYS A 147 21.92 -9.76 6.80
N MET A 148 21.79 -8.63 6.10
CA MET A 148 22.83 -7.61 6.07
C MET A 148 22.99 -6.90 7.43
N MET A 149 21.89 -6.68 8.13
CA MET A 149 21.88 -6.13 9.48
C MET A 149 22.51 -7.10 10.49
N ASP A 150 22.23 -8.40 10.38
CA ASP A 150 22.84 -9.42 11.24
C ASP A 150 24.36 -9.51 11.06
N THR A 151 24.84 -9.38 9.82
CA THR A 151 26.26 -9.56 9.49
C THR A 151 27.09 -8.28 9.66
N HIS A 152 26.50 -7.11 9.31
CA HIS A 152 27.23 -5.84 9.19
C HIS A 152 26.60 -4.68 9.97
N GLY A 153 25.49 -4.91 10.69
CA GLY A 153 24.83 -3.90 11.51
C GLY A 153 24.44 -2.64 10.72
N PRO A 154 24.62 -1.43 11.29
CA PRO A 154 24.25 -0.16 10.63
C PRO A 154 24.90 0.09 9.26
N LEU A 155 26.07 -0.50 9.01
CA LEU A 155 26.72 -0.41 7.70
C LEU A 155 25.93 -1.17 6.63
N GLY A 156 25.34 -2.31 6.99
CA GLY A 156 24.48 -3.09 6.10
C GLY A 156 23.28 -2.27 5.60
N GLU A 157 22.60 -1.56 6.51
CA GLU A 157 21.50 -0.67 6.14
C GLU A 157 21.95 0.48 5.24
N PHE A 158 23.10 1.10 5.53
CA PHE A 158 23.63 2.18 4.70
C PHE A 158 23.97 1.71 3.28
N LEU A 159 24.61 0.55 3.13
CA LEU A 159 24.93 -0.03 1.82
C LEU A 159 23.65 -0.39 1.05
N TYR A 160 22.65 -0.93 1.74
CA TYR A 160 21.37 -1.25 1.13
C TYR A 160 20.62 0.03 0.67
N ASP A 161 20.64 1.09 1.47
CA ASP A 161 20.07 2.39 1.09
C ASP A 161 20.72 2.95 -0.19
N LYS A 162 22.03 2.80 -0.35
CA LYS A 162 22.71 3.20 -1.59
C LYS A 162 22.25 2.38 -2.79
N LYS A 163 22.08 1.08 -2.62
CA LYS A 163 21.55 0.19 -3.66
C LYS A 163 20.10 0.53 -4.06
N LEU A 164 19.30 1.08 -3.13
CA LEU A 164 17.93 1.53 -3.43
C LEU A 164 17.87 2.85 -4.21
N LEU A 165 18.96 3.63 -4.23
CA LEU A 165 19.02 4.88 -4.98
C LEU A 165 19.31 4.68 -6.47
N GLU A 166 20.12 3.67 -6.77
CA GLU A 166 20.47 3.23 -8.14
C GLU A 166 19.23 2.85 -8.95
#